data_AF-A0A6V7NU32-F1
#
_entry.id   AF-A0A6V7NU32-F1
#
_cell.length_a   1.000
_cell.length_b   1.000
_cell.length_c   1.000
_cell.angle_alpha   90.00
_cell.angle_beta   90.00
_cell.angle_gamma   90.00
#
_symmetry.space_group_name_H-M   'P 1'
#
loop_
_entity.id
_entity.type
_entity.pdbx_description
1 polymer ?
#
loop_
_entity_poly.entity_id
_entity_poly.type
_entity_poly.pdbx_seq_one_letter_code
_entity_poly.pdbx_strand_id
1 'polypeptide(L)'
;MAISLRSLVLLCPLLVLLNLTLSPLSSADDDDLFDVRKHLSTVTRYDAVKGSSNGAYVPSAIPNGCSAIHLNLVARHGTRSPTKKRIKELDRLAIRLNTLVNDAKQKSEENSPLLRIPSWLQGWESPWKGREIGGELTGKGEDELYHLGIRVRDKYSELFSEEYHPDIFSIRATQVPRASASAVAFGLGLFTGKGSLGPGQNRAFSVISESRASDICLRFFDTCETYKQYRKNQEPAVEKLKEPILDEITSSLVSRYNLNFTRQDVASLWFLCKQEASLLDMTDQACGLFNKAEILLLEWTDDLEVFVLKGYGKSINYRMGIPLLRDVVQSMEQAIIAKEVE
;
A
#
# COMPACT_ATOMS: atom_id res chain seq x y z
N MET A 1 -66.95 -14.61 32.96
CA MET A 1 -66.04 -14.75 34.11
C MET A 1 -64.92 -13.75 33.96
N ALA A 2 -65.02 -12.65 34.70
CA ALA A 2 -63.98 -11.66 34.88
C ALA A 2 -63.68 -11.62 36.39
N ILE A 3 -62.42 -11.37 36.76
CA ILE A 3 -61.98 -10.38 37.76
C ILE A 3 -60.48 -10.57 38.00
N SER A 4 -59.86 -9.42 38.25
CA SER A 4 -58.45 -9.06 38.32
C SER A 4 -57.89 -9.12 39.75
N LEU A 5 -56.60 -8.74 39.85
CA LEU A 5 -55.91 -8.02 40.94
C LEU A 5 -55.09 -8.81 42.00
N ARG A 6 -53.76 -8.62 41.89
CA ARG A 6 -52.81 -8.07 42.88
C ARG A 6 -52.12 -8.93 43.96
N SER A 7 -50.78 -8.73 43.97
CA SER A 7 -49.84 -8.61 45.10
C SER A 7 -49.45 -9.93 45.79
N LEU A 8 -48.19 -10.22 46.12
CA LEU A 8 -47.13 -9.47 46.82
C LEU A 8 -45.86 -10.36 46.69
N VAL A 9 -44.62 -9.87 46.52
CA VAL A 9 -43.61 -9.80 47.61
C VAL A 9 -42.23 -9.42 47.00
N LEU A 10 -41.72 -8.28 47.50
CA LEU A 10 -40.34 -7.90 47.85
C LEU A 10 -39.14 -7.99 46.87
N LEU A 11 -38.59 -6.79 46.62
CA LEU A 11 -37.19 -6.35 46.71
C LEU A 11 -36.05 -7.37 46.49
N CYS A 12 -35.28 -7.18 45.42
CA CYS A 12 -33.80 -7.20 45.49
C CYS A 12 -33.20 -6.52 44.23
N PRO A 13 -32.47 -5.40 44.33
CA PRO A 13 -31.68 -4.94 43.20
C PRO A 13 -30.40 -5.78 43.18
N LEU A 14 -30.30 -6.75 42.28
CA LEU A 14 -29.03 -7.41 42.03
C LEU A 14 -28.13 -6.40 41.31
N LEU A 15 -27.14 -5.86 42.04
CA LEU A 15 -25.96 -5.26 41.46
C LEU A 15 -25.32 -6.28 40.51
N VAL A 16 -25.53 -6.13 39.20
CA VAL A 16 -24.61 -6.69 38.21
C VAL A 16 -23.42 -5.75 38.17
N LEU A 17 -22.50 -5.93 39.11
CA LEU A 17 -21.12 -5.51 38.96
C LEU A 17 -20.55 -6.30 37.79
N LEU A 18 -20.60 -5.69 36.60
CA LEU A 18 -19.85 -6.16 35.45
C LEU A 18 -18.37 -5.95 35.81
N ASN A 19 -17.75 -6.96 36.42
CA ASN A 19 -16.31 -7.07 36.51
C ASN A 19 -15.77 -7.12 35.08
N LEU A 20 -15.47 -5.94 34.53
CA LEU A 20 -14.52 -5.78 33.44
C LEU A 20 -13.15 -6.14 34.01
N THR A 21 -12.91 -7.43 34.19
CA THR A 21 -11.55 -7.94 34.15
C THR A 21 -11.05 -7.61 32.75
N LEU A 22 -10.26 -6.54 32.64
CA LEU A 22 -9.32 -6.40 31.54
C LEU A 22 -8.45 -7.66 31.61
N SER A 23 -8.83 -8.69 30.88
CA SER A 23 -7.87 -9.68 30.43
C SER A 23 -6.81 -8.87 29.68
N PRO A 24 -5.53 -8.90 30.09
CA PRO A 24 -4.51 -8.41 29.19
C PRO A 24 -4.66 -9.24 27.92
N LEU A 25 -4.71 -8.59 26.76
CA LEU A 25 -4.43 -9.26 25.50
C LEU A 25 -2.96 -9.70 25.60
N SER A 26 -2.72 -10.81 26.30
CA SER A 26 -1.52 -11.60 26.15
C SER A 26 -1.81 -12.55 25.01
N SER A 27 -1.65 -12.04 23.79
CA SER A 27 -1.39 -12.92 22.65
C SER A 27 0.09 -13.29 22.73
N ALA A 28 0.42 -14.28 23.55
CA ALA A 28 1.59 -15.08 23.33
C ALA A 28 1.23 -16.09 22.24
N ASP A 29 1.56 -15.75 20.98
CA ASP A 29 1.97 -16.70 19.94
C ASP A 29 2.32 -15.93 18.66
N ASP A 30 3.58 -15.48 18.66
CA ASP A 30 4.61 -15.65 17.64
C ASP A 30 5.49 -14.41 17.73
N ASP A 31 6.64 -14.52 18.42
CA ASP A 31 7.67 -13.47 18.43
C ASP A 31 8.44 -13.53 17.10
N ASP A 32 7.67 -13.50 16.02
CA ASP A 32 8.12 -13.22 14.67
C ASP A 32 8.68 -11.79 14.75
N LEU A 33 10.01 -11.67 14.86
CA LEU A 33 10.75 -10.40 14.97
C LEU A 33 10.05 -9.34 14.11
N PHE A 34 9.50 -8.31 14.76
CA PHE A 34 8.71 -7.28 14.08
C PHE A 34 9.50 -6.71 12.88
N ASP A 35 8.99 -6.95 11.68
CA ASP A 35 9.60 -6.48 10.44
C ASP A 35 8.82 -5.29 9.89
N VAL A 36 9.37 -4.09 10.04
CA VAL A 36 8.78 -2.85 9.53
C VAL A 36 8.48 -2.90 8.04
N ARG A 37 9.19 -3.72 7.24
CA ARG A 37 8.94 -3.88 5.80
C ARG A 37 7.59 -4.49 5.48
N LYS A 38 6.95 -5.18 6.44
CA LYS A 38 5.58 -5.69 6.35
C LYS A 38 4.51 -4.65 6.73
N HIS A 39 4.93 -3.49 7.26
CA HIS A 39 4.08 -2.48 7.90
C HIS A 39 4.24 -1.08 7.27
N LEU A 40 4.23 -1.00 5.94
CA LEU A 40 4.44 0.25 5.19
C LEU A 40 3.18 0.68 4.40
N SER A 41 2.00 0.17 4.75
CA SER A 41 0.74 0.37 4.03
C SER A 41 0.92 0.12 2.51
N THR A 42 0.49 1.05 1.66
CA THR A 42 0.57 0.94 0.20
C THR A 42 2.00 0.96 -0.39
N VAL A 43 3.04 1.02 0.44
CA VAL A 43 4.46 0.98 0.05
C VAL A 43 5.11 -0.37 0.38
N THR A 44 4.44 -1.24 1.14
CA THR A 44 4.89 -2.61 1.39
C THR A 44 5.13 -3.32 0.06
N ARG A 45 6.34 -3.84 -0.13
CA ARG A 45 6.68 -4.58 -1.34
C ARG A 45 5.94 -5.89 -1.38
N TYR A 46 5.68 -6.37 -2.60
CA TYR A 46 4.95 -7.63 -2.76
C TYR A 46 5.74 -8.81 -2.20
N ASP A 47 7.05 -8.85 -2.43
CA ASP A 47 7.96 -9.91 -1.95
C ASP A 47 8.01 -10.03 -0.40
N ALA A 48 7.90 -8.92 0.32
CA ALA A 48 7.93 -8.87 1.78
C ALA A 48 6.74 -9.58 2.45
N VAL A 49 5.63 -9.73 1.72
CA VAL A 49 4.40 -10.36 2.21
C VAL A 49 3.98 -11.60 1.41
N LYS A 50 4.60 -11.84 0.25
CA LYS A 50 4.35 -13.01 -0.59
C LYS A 50 4.82 -14.27 0.14
N GLY A 51 3.85 -15.05 0.61
CA GLY A 51 4.11 -16.29 1.37
C GLY A 51 3.82 -16.17 2.87
N SER A 52 3.55 -14.97 3.36
CA SER A 52 2.99 -14.74 4.71
C SER A 52 1.51 -15.15 4.72
N SER A 53 1.24 -16.45 4.70
CA SER A 53 -0.09 -16.97 5.03
C SER A 53 -0.16 -17.16 6.54
N ASN A 54 -0.95 -16.36 7.25
CA ASN A 54 -1.25 -16.55 8.67
C ASN A 54 -2.14 -17.80 8.90
N GLY A 55 -1.85 -18.94 8.25
CA GLY A 55 -2.64 -20.17 8.27
C GLY A 55 -4.07 -20.05 7.68
N ALA A 56 -4.61 -18.84 7.54
CA ALA A 56 -6.00 -18.56 7.17
C ALA A 56 -6.26 -18.55 5.65
N TYR A 57 -5.19 -18.46 4.84
CA TYR A 57 -5.31 -18.47 3.38
C TYR A 57 -4.77 -19.80 2.83
N VAL A 58 -5.69 -20.67 2.43
CA VAL A 58 -5.37 -21.84 1.60
C VAL A 58 -5.42 -21.39 0.14
N PRO A 59 -4.30 -21.45 -0.61
CA PRO A 59 -4.34 -21.16 -2.04
C PRO A 59 -5.39 -22.02 -2.71
N SER A 60 -6.40 -21.39 -3.32
CA SER A 60 -7.41 -22.14 -4.07
C SER A 60 -6.74 -22.82 -5.26
N ALA A 61 -6.64 -24.15 -5.19
CA ALA A 61 -6.31 -24.99 -6.32
C ALA A 61 -7.52 -25.03 -7.26
N ILE A 62 -7.26 -25.16 -8.57
CA ILE A 62 -8.34 -25.40 -9.53
C ILE A 62 -8.98 -26.75 -9.13
N PRO A 63 -10.30 -26.80 -8.84
CA PRO A 63 -10.94 -28.05 -8.42
C PRO A 63 -10.78 -29.15 -9.46
N ASN A 64 -10.72 -30.41 -9.01
CA ASN A 64 -10.66 -31.56 -9.91
C ASN A 64 -11.86 -31.56 -10.87
N GLY A 65 -11.59 -31.72 -12.16
CA GLY A 65 -12.62 -31.67 -13.21
C GLY A 65 -12.99 -30.25 -13.67
N CYS A 66 -12.35 -29.21 -13.14
CA CYS A 66 -12.46 -27.84 -13.65
C CYS A 66 -11.18 -27.44 -14.38
N SER A 67 -11.31 -26.61 -15.41
CA SER A 67 -10.22 -25.86 -16.03
C SER A 67 -10.56 -24.38 -16.06
N ALA A 68 -9.52 -23.53 -16.07
CA ALA A 68 -9.73 -22.10 -16.26
C ALA A 68 -9.99 -21.84 -17.75
N ILE A 69 -11.05 -21.11 -18.07
CA ILE A 69 -11.40 -20.72 -19.45
C ILE A 69 -11.19 -19.23 -19.74
N HIS A 70 -10.98 -18.42 -18.69
CA HIS A 70 -10.75 -16.98 -18.81
C HIS A 70 -9.95 -16.46 -17.63
N LEU A 71 -9.19 -15.38 -17.84
CA LEU A 71 -8.46 -14.68 -16.79
C LEU A 71 -8.55 -13.15 -16.99
N ASN A 72 -9.15 -12.48 -16.02
CA ASN A 72 -9.00 -11.04 -15.83
C ASN A 72 -7.99 -10.77 -14.71
N LEU A 73 -6.94 -9.97 -14.99
CA LEU A 73 -5.99 -9.52 -13.99
C LEU A 73 -5.92 -7.99 -13.96
N VAL A 74 -6.31 -7.40 -12.83
CA VAL A 74 -6.07 -5.99 -12.53
C VAL A 74 -4.91 -5.88 -11.56
N ALA A 75 -3.77 -5.38 -12.03
CA ALA A 75 -2.55 -5.26 -11.23
C ALA A 75 -2.12 -3.79 -11.08
N ARG A 76 -1.65 -3.43 -9.88
CA ARG A 76 -0.94 -2.17 -9.66
C ARG A 76 0.44 -2.25 -10.31
N HIS A 77 0.99 -1.09 -10.66
CA HIS A 77 2.41 -0.98 -11.00
C HIS A 77 3.31 -1.53 -9.88
N GLY A 78 4.51 -1.96 -10.23
CA GLY A 78 5.49 -2.45 -9.26
C GLY A 78 6.13 -1.35 -8.42
N THR A 79 7.11 -1.74 -7.62
CA THR A 79 7.94 -0.83 -6.82
C THR A 79 8.51 0.29 -7.70
N ARG A 80 8.42 1.52 -7.19
CA ARG A 80 8.80 2.74 -7.94
C ARG A 80 9.63 3.67 -7.07
N SER A 81 10.42 4.53 -7.71
CA SER A 81 11.09 5.64 -7.02
C SER A 81 10.06 6.63 -6.44
N PRO A 82 10.46 7.46 -5.44
CA PRO A 82 9.65 8.58 -4.99
C PRO A 82 9.32 9.52 -6.15
N THR A 83 8.16 10.17 -6.11
CA THR A 83 7.80 11.17 -7.13
C THR A 83 8.64 12.44 -6.95
N LYS A 84 8.80 13.24 -8.01
CA LYS A 84 9.52 14.53 -7.94
C LYS A 84 9.09 15.42 -6.77
N LYS A 85 7.78 15.47 -6.46
CA LYS A 85 7.24 16.22 -5.31
C LYS A 85 7.80 15.68 -3.98
N ARG A 86 7.83 14.36 -3.84
CA ARG A 86 8.31 13.68 -2.63
C ARG A 86 9.84 13.71 -2.49
N ILE A 87 10.59 13.70 -3.59
CA ILE A 87 12.05 13.92 -3.56
C ILE A 87 12.37 15.29 -2.95
N LYS A 88 11.70 16.35 -3.43
CA LYS A 88 11.86 17.70 -2.88
C LYS A 88 11.47 17.82 -1.40
N GLU A 89 10.52 17.01 -0.94
CA GLU A 89 10.15 16.94 0.48
C GLU A 89 11.29 16.35 1.31
N LEU A 90 11.93 15.28 0.84
CA LEU A 90 13.11 14.69 1.49
C LEU A 90 14.33 15.62 1.46
N ASP A 91 14.53 16.38 0.38
CA ASP A 91 15.60 17.38 0.32
C ASP A 91 15.42 18.49 1.37
N ARG A 92 14.16 18.92 1.60
CA ARG A 92 13.84 19.88 2.67
C ARG A 92 13.98 19.26 4.04
N LEU A 93 13.60 18.00 4.20
CA LEU A 93 13.81 17.25 5.44
C LEU A 93 15.30 17.23 5.79
N ALA A 94 16.20 17.03 4.82
CA ALA A 94 17.65 17.05 5.06
C ALA A 94 18.14 18.38 5.65
N ILE A 95 17.68 19.51 5.09
CA ILE A 95 18.00 20.84 5.60
C ILE A 95 17.47 20.99 7.03
N ARG A 96 16.22 20.58 7.25
CA ARG A 96 15.53 20.69 8.53
C ARG A 96 16.20 19.85 9.63
N LEU A 97 16.62 18.62 9.33
CA LEU A 97 17.34 17.75 10.25
C LEU A 97 18.70 18.34 10.64
N ASN A 98 19.44 18.92 9.67
CA ASN A 98 20.69 19.61 9.97
C ASN A 98 20.49 20.81 10.91
N THR A 99 19.44 21.62 10.70
CA THR A 99 19.09 22.71 11.63
C THR A 99 18.81 22.17 13.04
N LEU A 100 17.97 21.13 13.16
CA LEU A 100 17.61 20.55 14.45
C LEU A 100 18.82 20.02 15.23
N VAL A 101 19.72 19.31 14.54
CA VAL A 101 20.92 18.75 15.17
C VAL A 101 21.89 19.87 15.59
N ASN A 102 22.08 20.90 14.77
CA ASN A 102 22.95 22.03 15.12
C ASN A 102 22.41 22.85 16.30
N ASP A 103 21.10 23.13 16.33
CA ASP A 103 20.45 23.83 17.44
C ASP A 103 20.59 23.03 18.75
N ALA A 104 20.48 21.71 18.69
CA ALA A 104 20.64 20.84 19.85
C ALA A 104 22.10 20.82 20.36
N LYS A 105 23.08 20.81 19.46
CA LYS A 105 24.51 20.88 19.83
C LYS A 105 24.84 22.18 20.55
N GLN A 106 24.40 23.31 20.02
CA GLN A 106 24.61 24.63 20.64
C GLN A 106 24.05 24.67 22.06
N LYS A 107 22.85 24.13 22.28
CA LYS A 107 22.24 24.04 23.63
C LYS A 107 22.98 23.08 24.56
N SER A 108 23.60 22.03 24.04
CA SER A 108 24.34 21.04 24.85
C SER A 108 25.73 21.50 25.28
N GLU A 109 26.34 22.43 24.53
CA GLU A 109 27.57 23.09 24.95
C GLU A 109 27.34 24.02 26.15
N GLU A 110 26.09 24.50 26.35
CA GLU A 110 25.69 25.36 27.48
C GLU A 110 25.19 24.59 28.71
N ASN A 111 24.66 23.38 28.54
CA ASN A 111 24.20 22.50 29.61
C ASN A 111 24.45 21.05 29.18
N SER A 112 25.14 20.25 29.98
CA SER A 112 25.67 18.94 29.56
C SER A 112 24.76 17.74 29.93
N PRO A 113 23.69 17.42 29.17
CA PRO A 113 23.19 16.07 29.07
C PRO A 113 23.69 15.42 27.77
N LEU A 114 24.02 14.13 27.86
CA LEU A 114 24.28 13.27 26.70
C LEU A 114 23.09 13.35 25.74
N LEU A 115 23.26 14.09 24.64
CA LEU A 115 22.28 14.16 23.55
C LEU A 115 22.06 12.73 23.01
N ARG A 116 20.83 12.22 23.13
CA ARG A 116 20.43 10.96 22.51
C ARG A 116 20.09 11.17 21.03
N ILE A 117 20.95 11.83 20.27
CA ILE A 117 20.72 12.07 18.83
C ILE A 117 21.27 10.87 18.04
N PRO A 118 20.45 10.18 17.22
CA PRO A 118 20.93 9.13 16.33
C PRO A 118 22.04 9.66 15.39
N SER A 119 23.15 8.93 15.31
CA SER A 119 24.34 9.36 14.56
C SER A 119 24.06 9.60 13.08
N TRP A 120 23.16 8.82 12.48
CA TRP A 120 22.80 8.95 11.06
C TRP A 120 22.15 10.29 10.71
N LEU A 121 21.54 10.99 11.67
CA LEU A 121 20.94 12.32 11.43
C LEU A 121 22.00 13.38 11.14
N GLN A 122 23.22 13.18 11.63
CA GLN A 122 24.31 14.15 11.44
C GLN A 122 24.73 14.20 9.97
N GLY A 123 24.45 15.32 9.30
CA GLY A 123 24.84 15.49 7.90
C GLY A 123 24.08 14.56 6.96
N TRP A 124 22.92 14.04 7.36
CA TRP A 124 22.10 13.20 6.49
C TRP A 124 21.75 13.95 5.20
N GLU A 125 21.90 13.26 4.08
CA GLU A 125 21.46 13.73 2.78
C GLU A 125 20.46 12.74 2.18
N SER A 126 19.46 13.28 1.48
CA SER A 126 18.48 12.48 0.74
C SER A 126 19.20 11.57 -0.27
N PRO A 127 18.94 10.24 -0.27
CA PRO A 127 19.45 9.32 -1.30
C PRO A 127 19.01 9.67 -2.73
N TRP A 128 18.02 10.56 -2.85
CA TRP A 128 17.49 11.04 -4.12
C TRP A 128 17.90 12.49 -4.43
N LYS A 129 18.81 13.08 -3.64
CA LYS A 129 19.32 14.44 -3.85
C LYS A 129 19.85 14.60 -5.28
N GLY A 130 19.50 15.71 -5.91
CA GLY A 130 19.92 16.04 -7.28
C GLY A 130 19.14 15.34 -8.39
N ARG A 131 18.17 14.47 -8.09
CA ARG A 131 17.31 13.87 -9.13
C ARG A 131 16.28 14.87 -9.66
N GLU A 132 16.29 15.07 -10.97
CA GLU A 132 15.36 15.99 -11.65
C GLU A 132 14.03 15.34 -12.04
N ILE A 133 14.03 14.02 -12.18
CA ILE A 133 12.90 13.15 -12.50
C ILE A 133 12.58 12.22 -11.32
N GLY A 134 11.36 11.68 -11.27
CA GLY A 134 10.95 10.78 -10.20
C GLY A 134 9.63 10.07 -10.50
N GLY A 135 9.39 8.96 -9.80
CA GLY A 135 8.19 8.14 -9.93
C GLY A 135 8.27 7.07 -11.03
N GLU A 136 9.44 6.84 -11.60
CA GLU A 136 9.76 5.71 -12.48
C GLU A 136 9.67 4.36 -11.76
N LEU A 137 9.37 3.31 -12.53
CA LEU A 137 9.46 1.93 -12.05
C LEU A 137 10.94 1.62 -11.74
N THR A 138 11.21 0.92 -10.64
CA THR A 138 12.57 0.50 -10.30
C THR A 138 12.83 -0.91 -10.84
N GLY A 139 14.10 -1.34 -10.89
CA GLY A 139 14.44 -2.73 -11.24
C GLY A 139 13.72 -3.75 -10.34
N LYS A 140 13.60 -3.46 -9.04
CA LYS A 140 12.77 -4.27 -8.12
C LYS A 140 11.32 -4.38 -8.60
N GLY A 141 10.73 -3.29 -9.07
CA GLY A 141 9.38 -3.29 -9.61
C GLY A 141 9.25 -4.03 -10.94
N GLU A 142 10.27 -4.00 -11.79
CA GLU A 142 10.33 -4.82 -13.00
C GLU A 142 10.36 -6.32 -12.64
N ASP A 143 11.23 -6.71 -11.72
CA ASP A 143 11.32 -8.09 -11.24
C ASP A 143 10.01 -8.58 -10.61
N GLU A 144 9.34 -7.74 -9.80
CA GLU A 144 8.05 -8.06 -9.19
C GLU A 144 7.02 -8.46 -10.24
N LEU A 145 6.90 -7.67 -11.32
CA LEU A 145 5.91 -7.89 -12.37
C LEU A 145 6.32 -9.01 -13.32
N TYR A 146 7.61 -9.11 -13.67
CA TYR A 146 8.14 -10.21 -14.46
C TYR A 146 7.84 -11.56 -13.82
N HIS A 147 8.16 -11.70 -12.52
CA HIS A 147 7.85 -12.93 -11.80
C HIS A 147 6.35 -13.12 -11.55
N LEU A 148 5.55 -12.06 -11.50
CA LEU A 148 4.09 -12.19 -11.49
C LEU A 148 3.59 -12.80 -12.79
N GLY A 149 4.11 -12.37 -13.95
CA GLY A 149 3.80 -12.93 -15.26
C GLY A 149 4.11 -14.42 -15.34
N ILE A 150 5.30 -14.82 -14.89
CA ILE A 150 5.69 -16.24 -14.80
C ILE A 150 4.70 -17.05 -13.95
N ARG A 151 4.37 -16.58 -12.74
CA ARG A 151 3.45 -17.29 -11.85
C ARG A 151 2.05 -17.41 -12.44
N VAL A 152 1.57 -16.38 -13.14
CA VAL A 152 0.26 -16.40 -13.81
C VAL A 152 0.26 -17.44 -14.93
N ARG A 153 1.30 -17.44 -15.77
CA ARG A 153 1.47 -18.45 -16.83
C ARG A 153 1.50 -19.86 -16.25
N ASP A 154 2.32 -20.09 -15.23
CA ASP A 154 2.52 -21.42 -14.66
C ASP A 154 1.24 -21.92 -13.96
N LYS A 155 0.48 -21.03 -13.32
CA LYS A 155 -0.78 -21.38 -12.66
C LYS A 155 -1.92 -21.67 -13.64
N TYR A 156 -1.95 -20.98 -14.78
CA TYR A 156 -3.04 -21.07 -15.76
C TYR A 156 -2.51 -21.48 -17.14
N SER A 157 -1.63 -22.48 -17.18
CA SER A 157 -0.87 -22.85 -18.37
C SER A 157 -1.71 -23.15 -19.60
N GLU A 158 -2.90 -23.73 -19.40
CA GLU A 158 -3.85 -24.05 -20.49
C GLU A 158 -4.31 -22.79 -21.24
N LEU A 159 -4.53 -21.67 -20.53
CA LEU A 159 -4.92 -20.39 -21.14
C LEU A 159 -3.82 -19.76 -22.01
N PHE A 160 -2.57 -20.21 -21.86
CA PHE A 160 -1.40 -19.68 -22.58
C PHE A 160 -0.76 -20.74 -23.50
N SER A 161 -1.56 -21.72 -23.92
CA SER A 161 -1.16 -22.77 -24.85
C SER A 161 -1.08 -22.26 -26.29
N GLU A 162 -1.96 -21.33 -26.68
CA GLU A 162 -2.03 -20.72 -28.01
C GLU A 162 -0.92 -19.68 -28.26
N GLU A 163 -0.65 -19.41 -29.53
CA GLU A 163 0.28 -18.34 -29.93
C GLU A 163 -0.29 -16.95 -29.62
N TYR A 164 0.59 -16.01 -29.28
CA TYR A 164 0.16 -14.64 -28.98
C TYR A 164 -0.53 -13.97 -30.17
N HIS A 165 -1.78 -13.57 -29.95
CA HIS A 165 -2.54 -12.61 -30.74
C HIS A 165 -3.09 -11.48 -29.84
N PRO A 166 -3.01 -10.20 -30.25
CA PRO A 166 -3.45 -9.07 -29.42
C PRO A 166 -4.95 -9.08 -29.05
N ASP A 167 -5.79 -9.71 -29.88
CA ASP A 167 -7.23 -9.84 -29.61
C ASP A 167 -7.55 -10.95 -28.60
N ILE A 168 -6.64 -11.91 -28.42
CA ILE A 168 -6.77 -13.01 -27.44
C ILE A 168 -6.13 -12.59 -26.11
N PHE A 169 -4.91 -12.07 -26.18
CA PHE A 169 -4.14 -11.64 -25.01
C PHE A 169 -4.10 -10.12 -24.90
N SER A 170 -5.24 -9.51 -24.57
CA SER A 170 -5.33 -8.06 -24.42
C SER A 170 -4.59 -7.59 -23.17
N ILE A 171 -3.51 -6.83 -23.35
CA ILE A 171 -2.76 -6.19 -22.26
C ILE A 171 -3.01 -4.69 -22.32
N ARG A 172 -3.62 -4.15 -21.25
CA ARG A 172 -3.92 -2.73 -21.11
C ARG A 172 -3.16 -2.13 -19.94
N ALA A 173 -2.71 -0.89 -20.10
CA ALA A 173 -2.10 -0.11 -19.02
C ALA A 173 -2.58 1.34 -19.08
N THR A 174 -2.68 1.98 -17.92
CA THR A 174 -2.88 3.44 -17.90
C THR A 174 -1.72 4.12 -18.61
N GLN A 175 -1.97 5.27 -19.26
CA GLN A 175 -0.94 6.08 -19.93
C GLN A 175 0.01 6.78 -18.93
N VAL A 176 0.63 6.03 -18.03
CA VAL A 176 1.61 6.48 -17.03
C VAL A 176 2.86 5.62 -17.14
N PRO A 177 4.07 6.18 -17.30
CA PRO A 177 5.28 5.42 -17.63
C PRO A 177 5.56 4.20 -16.75
N ARG A 178 5.42 4.32 -15.43
CA ARG A 178 5.60 3.18 -14.51
C ARG A 178 4.57 2.06 -14.69
N ALA A 179 3.34 2.39 -15.10
CA ALA A 179 2.29 1.41 -15.33
C ALA A 179 2.50 0.68 -16.66
N SER A 180 2.86 1.41 -17.72
CA SER A 180 3.21 0.78 -19.00
C SER A 180 4.48 -0.07 -18.88
N ALA A 181 5.52 0.40 -18.19
CA ALA A 181 6.72 -0.40 -17.91
C ALA A 181 6.39 -1.66 -17.09
N SER A 182 5.48 -1.56 -16.12
CA SER A 182 5.01 -2.72 -15.33
C SER A 182 4.29 -3.74 -16.21
N ALA A 183 3.43 -3.29 -17.14
CA ALA A 183 2.75 -4.16 -18.09
C ALA A 183 3.74 -4.85 -19.04
N VAL A 184 4.78 -4.14 -19.47
CA VAL A 184 5.87 -4.73 -20.26
C VAL A 184 6.63 -5.79 -19.45
N ALA A 185 7.06 -5.48 -18.23
CA ALA A 185 7.74 -6.46 -17.38
C ALA A 185 6.88 -7.72 -17.15
N PHE A 186 5.59 -7.52 -16.85
CA PHE A 186 4.62 -8.61 -16.72
C PHE A 186 4.50 -9.46 -18.00
N GLY A 187 4.33 -8.82 -19.16
CA GLY A 187 4.20 -9.51 -20.45
C GLY A 187 5.48 -10.27 -20.84
N LEU A 188 6.66 -9.72 -20.54
CA LEU A 188 7.93 -10.42 -20.74
C LEU A 188 7.98 -11.73 -19.93
N GLY A 189 7.54 -11.70 -18.66
CA GLY A 189 7.45 -12.91 -17.84
C GLY A 189 6.41 -13.90 -18.35
N LEU A 190 5.23 -13.40 -18.72
CA LEU A 190 4.10 -14.19 -19.22
C LEU A 190 4.46 -14.94 -20.52
N PHE A 191 5.19 -14.30 -21.43
CA PHE A 191 5.54 -14.86 -22.74
C PHE A 191 7.02 -15.27 -22.89
N THR A 192 7.75 -15.40 -21.78
CA THR A 192 9.13 -15.91 -21.81
C THR A 192 9.16 -17.28 -22.47
N GLY A 193 10.07 -17.50 -23.43
CA GLY A 193 10.20 -18.77 -24.16
C GLY A 193 9.16 -19.01 -25.25
N LYS A 194 8.31 -18.02 -25.56
CA LYS A 194 7.24 -18.12 -26.57
C LYS A 194 7.54 -17.34 -27.86
N GLY A 195 8.78 -16.87 -28.04
CA GLY A 195 9.19 -16.11 -29.22
C GLY A 195 10.62 -16.42 -29.65
N SER A 196 11.16 -15.62 -30.57
CA SER A 196 12.48 -15.84 -31.20
C SER A 196 13.50 -14.74 -30.91
N LEU A 197 13.14 -13.73 -30.11
CA LEU A 197 13.99 -12.57 -29.87
C LEU A 197 14.98 -12.80 -28.73
N GLY A 198 16.27 -12.85 -29.07
CA GLY A 198 17.39 -12.92 -28.13
C GLY A 198 17.46 -14.25 -27.36
N PRO A 199 18.43 -14.38 -26.44
CA PRO A 199 18.66 -15.63 -25.69
C PRO A 199 17.48 -16.08 -24.84
N GLY A 200 16.65 -15.13 -24.38
CA GLY A 200 15.43 -15.41 -23.60
C GLY A 200 14.24 -15.87 -24.43
N GLN A 201 14.37 -15.96 -25.76
CA GLN A 201 13.27 -16.34 -26.67
C GLN A 201 12.02 -15.50 -26.42
N ASN A 202 12.21 -14.18 -26.35
CA ASN A 202 11.15 -13.24 -26.00
C ASN A 202 10.16 -13.11 -27.16
N ARG A 203 8.88 -12.99 -26.81
CA ARG A 203 7.81 -12.63 -27.72
C ARG A 203 7.52 -11.14 -27.62
N ALA A 204 7.44 -10.45 -28.76
CA ALA A 204 6.90 -9.09 -28.81
C ALA A 204 5.37 -9.12 -28.63
N PHE A 205 4.82 -8.18 -27.88
CA PHE A 205 3.39 -8.03 -27.61
C PHE A 205 3.02 -6.55 -27.55
N SER A 206 1.72 -6.25 -27.69
CA SER A 206 1.19 -4.89 -27.62
C SER A 206 0.67 -4.58 -26.23
N VAL A 207 1.01 -3.39 -25.72
CA VAL A 207 0.36 -2.80 -24.54
C VAL A 207 -0.50 -1.63 -25.02
N ILE A 208 -1.80 -1.73 -24.77
CA ILE A 208 -2.78 -0.72 -25.19
C ILE A 208 -2.98 0.27 -24.03
N SER A 209 -3.15 1.55 -24.36
CA SER A 209 -3.41 2.60 -23.38
C SER A 209 -4.46 3.57 -23.87
N GLU A 210 -5.37 3.93 -22.98
CA GLU A 210 -6.32 5.02 -23.19
C GLU A 210 -5.72 6.35 -22.76
N SER A 211 -6.21 7.45 -23.33
CA SER A 211 -5.80 8.80 -22.93
C SER A 211 -6.12 9.04 -21.45
N ARG A 212 -5.21 9.70 -20.72
CA ARG A 212 -5.44 10.08 -19.31
C ARG A 212 -6.73 10.85 -19.09
N ALA A 213 -7.19 11.59 -20.11
CA ALA A 213 -8.39 12.41 -20.03
C ALA A 213 -9.70 11.61 -20.19
N SER A 214 -9.65 10.39 -20.74
CA SER A 214 -10.82 9.60 -21.11
C SER A 214 -10.82 8.17 -20.58
N ASP A 215 -9.75 7.74 -19.90
CA ASP A 215 -9.63 6.40 -19.34
C ASP A 215 -10.56 6.20 -18.14
N ILE A 216 -11.81 5.80 -18.41
CA ILE A 216 -12.84 5.53 -17.40
C ILE A 216 -12.69 4.15 -16.74
N CYS A 217 -11.82 3.27 -17.25
CA CYS A 217 -11.65 1.92 -16.72
C CYS A 217 -10.46 1.82 -15.75
N LEU A 218 -9.29 2.32 -16.14
CA LEU A 218 -8.08 2.22 -15.33
C LEU A 218 -7.71 3.55 -14.64
N ARG A 219 -8.32 4.67 -15.06
CA ARG A 219 -8.17 5.99 -14.41
C ARG A 219 -9.50 6.66 -14.06
N PHE A 220 -10.53 5.91 -13.71
CA PHE A 220 -11.82 6.48 -13.26
C PHE A 220 -11.68 7.56 -12.18
N PHE A 221 -10.66 7.48 -11.32
CA PHE A 221 -10.39 8.47 -10.27
C PHE A 221 -9.92 9.83 -10.81
N ASP A 222 -9.33 9.87 -12.01
CA ASP A 222 -8.92 11.09 -12.70
C ASP A 222 -9.98 11.61 -13.66
N THR A 223 -10.96 10.80 -14.06
CA THR A 223 -12.03 11.21 -14.98
C THR A 223 -13.33 11.57 -14.26
N CYS A 224 -13.55 11.04 -13.05
CA CYS A 224 -14.75 11.33 -12.25
C CYS A 224 -14.65 12.67 -11.50
N GLU A 225 -15.31 13.71 -12.02
CA GLU A 225 -15.29 15.05 -11.42
C GLU A 225 -15.93 15.10 -10.02
N THR A 226 -17.04 14.37 -9.83
CA THR A 226 -17.69 14.25 -8.51
C THR A 226 -16.75 13.67 -7.46
N TYR A 227 -15.93 12.67 -7.82
CA TYR A 227 -14.93 12.11 -6.91
C TYR A 227 -13.82 13.11 -6.60
N LYS A 228 -13.32 13.87 -7.59
CA LYS A 228 -12.30 14.90 -7.35
C LYS A 228 -12.78 15.96 -6.37
N GLN A 229 -14.01 16.44 -6.55
CA GLN A 229 -14.65 17.40 -5.64
C GLN A 229 -14.83 16.81 -4.24
N TYR A 230 -15.33 15.58 -4.16
CA TYR A 230 -15.43 14.85 -2.89
C TYR A 230 -14.08 14.76 -2.17
N ARG A 231 -13.03 14.29 -2.85
CA ARG A 231 -11.70 14.15 -2.26
C ARG A 231 -11.19 15.49 -1.75
N LYS A 232 -11.25 16.54 -2.59
CA LYS A 232 -10.79 17.89 -2.22
C LYS A 232 -11.49 18.41 -0.96
N ASN A 233 -12.78 18.15 -0.81
CA ASN A 233 -13.56 18.60 0.34
C ASN A 233 -13.32 17.75 1.59
N GLN A 234 -13.08 16.45 1.42
CA GLN A 234 -12.95 15.51 2.54
C GLN A 234 -11.51 15.40 3.09
N GLU A 235 -10.49 15.66 2.27
CA GLU A 235 -9.07 15.53 2.63
C GLU A 235 -8.71 16.33 3.91
N PRO A 236 -9.11 17.60 4.10
CA PRO A 236 -8.80 18.33 5.34
C PRO A 236 -9.40 17.69 6.60
N ALA A 237 -10.61 17.12 6.49
CA ALA A 237 -11.25 16.45 7.62
C ALA A 237 -10.53 15.14 7.98
N VAL A 238 -10.01 14.43 6.97
CA VAL A 238 -9.20 13.22 7.19
C VAL A 238 -7.85 13.56 7.80
N GLU A 239 -7.18 14.62 7.35
CA GLU A 239 -5.94 15.09 7.97
C GLU A 239 -6.15 15.44 9.45
N LYS A 240 -7.26 16.10 9.78
CA LYS A 240 -7.62 16.39 11.18
C LYS A 240 -7.81 15.13 12.04
N LEU A 241 -8.29 14.02 11.47
CA LEU A 241 -8.41 12.75 12.21
C LEU A 241 -7.05 12.11 12.52
N LYS A 242 -6.01 12.43 11.74
CA LYS A 242 -4.65 11.92 11.93
C LYS A 242 -3.87 12.73 12.98
N GLU A 243 -4.25 14.00 13.21
CA GLU A 243 -3.55 14.92 14.11
C GLU A 243 -3.31 14.37 15.52
N PRO A 244 -4.27 13.77 16.24
CA PRO A 244 -4.04 13.31 17.61
C PRO A 244 -2.92 12.27 17.72
N ILE A 245 -2.88 11.32 16.77
CA ILE A 245 -1.83 10.30 16.70
C ILE A 245 -0.48 10.94 16.37
N LEU A 246 -0.46 11.85 15.40
CA LEU A 246 0.78 12.56 15.03
C LEU A 246 1.29 13.44 16.18
N ASP A 247 0.42 14.07 16.96
CA ASP A 247 0.78 14.89 18.13
C ASP A 247 1.36 14.04 19.26
N GLU A 248 0.77 12.87 19.52
CA GLU A 248 1.29 11.91 20.50
C GLU A 248 2.69 11.41 20.11
N ILE A 249 2.84 10.95 18.87
CA ILE A 249 4.13 10.46 18.35
C ILE A 249 5.16 11.60 18.31
N THR A 250 4.77 12.80 17.89
CA THR A 250 5.67 13.97 17.87
C THR A 250 6.19 14.26 19.28
N SER A 251 5.30 14.31 20.27
CA SER A 251 5.67 14.56 21.66
C SER A 251 6.60 13.48 22.22
N SER A 252 6.33 12.21 21.89
CA SER A 252 7.19 11.06 22.22
C SER A 252 8.60 11.20 21.62
N LEU A 253 8.69 11.54 20.32
CA LEU A 253 9.98 11.71 19.63
C LEU A 253 10.77 12.92 20.14
N VAL A 254 10.09 14.03 20.40
CA VAL A 254 10.71 15.24 20.99
C VAL A 254 11.34 14.89 22.34
N SER A 255 10.61 14.17 23.20
CA SER A 255 11.12 13.73 24.50
C SER A 255 12.27 12.73 24.37
N ARG A 256 12.16 11.75 23.46
CA ARG A 256 13.13 10.66 23.27
C ARG A 256 14.48 11.15 22.74
N TYR A 257 14.46 12.05 21.77
CA TYR A 257 15.65 12.49 21.03
C TYR A 257 16.14 13.90 21.39
N ASN A 258 15.36 14.64 22.19
CA ASN A 258 15.62 16.04 22.54
C ASN A 258 15.80 16.95 21.30
N LEU A 259 15.04 16.65 20.25
CA LEU A 259 14.98 17.45 19.02
C LEU A 259 13.57 18.02 18.89
N ASN A 260 13.45 19.30 18.58
CA ASN A 260 12.16 19.99 18.47
C ASN A 260 11.44 19.64 17.15
N PHE A 261 11.07 18.37 16.99
CA PHE A 261 10.29 17.87 15.86
C PHE A 261 8.89 18.47 15.84
N THR A 262 8.41 18.77 14.63
CA THR A 262 7.03 19.14 14.35
C THR A 262 6.27 17.95 13.78
N ARG A 263 4.93 18.02 13.72
CA ARG A 263 4.12 17.01 13.02
C ARG A 263 4.57 16.77 11.58
N GLN A 264 4.96 17.83 10.87
CA GLN A 264 5.45 17.73 9.50
C GLN A 264 6.79 16.99 9.44
N ASP A 265 7.68 17.19 10.42
CA ASP A 265 8.93 16.46 10.53
C ASP A 265 8.65 14.96 10.71
N VAL A 266 7.75 14.60 11.64
CA VAL A 266 7.33 13.21 11.89
C VAL A 266 6.71 12.55 10.65
N ALA A 267 5.80 13.24 9.96
CA ALA A 267 5.20 12.73 8.73
C ALA A 267 6.25 12.51 7.62
N SER A 268 7.24 13.40 7.53
CA SER A 268 8.33 13.31 6.54
C SER A 268 9.31 12.19 6.89
N LEU A 269 9.61 11.98 8.17
CA LEU A 269 10.42 10.88 8.68
C LEU A 269 9.72 9.53 8.50
N TRP A 270 8.40 9.47 8.70
CA TRP A 270 7.61 8.28 8.39
C TRP A 270 7.65 7.97 6.89
N PHE A 271 7.50 8.99 6.05
CA PHE A 271 7.66 8.84 4.62
C PHE A 271 9.07 8.34 4.23
N LEU A 272 10.12 8.90 4.83
CA LEU A 272 11.50 8.47 4.62
C LEU A 272 11.69 7.00 5.02
N CYS A 273 11.22 6.59 6.20
CA CYS A 273 11.24 5.19 6.65
C CYS A 273 10.65 4.26 5.60
N LYS A 274 9.45 4.59 5.07
CA LYS A 274 8.83 3.79 4.00
C LYS A 274 9.70 3.67 2.75
N GLN A 275 10.40 4.74 2.35
CA GLN A 275 11.29 4.70 1.19
C GLN A 275 12.58 3.93 1.47
N GLU A 276 13.23 4.14 2.61
CA GLU A 276 14.42 3.41 3.04
C GLU A 276 14.16 1.90 3.13
N ALA A 277 13.09 1.51 3.80
CA ALA A 277 12.75 0.10 4.01
C ALA A 277 12.36 -0.63 2.70
N SER A 278 11.58 0.03 1.83
CA SER A 278 11.11 -0.61 0.58
C SER A 278 12.14 -0.55 -0.56
N LEU A 279 12.89 0.55 -0.68
CA LEU A 279 13.78 0.76 -1.82
C LEU A 279 15.22 0.41 -1.50
N LEU A 280 15.68 0.65 -0.27
CA LEU A 280 17.09 0.52 0.12
C LEU A 280 17.35 -0.64 1.08
N ASP A 281 16.30 -1.35 1.53
CA ASP A 281 16.39 -2.41 2.54
C ASP A 281 16.99 -1.92 3.87
N MET A 282 16.87 -0.62 4.15
CA MET A 282 17.36 0.02 5.37
C MET A 282 16.23 0.21 6.38
N THR A 283 16.38 -0.33 7.59
CA THR A 283 15.34 -0.32 8.63
C THR A 283 15.82 0.27 9.96
N ASP A 284 17.09 0.64 10.06
CA ASP A 284 17.75 1.12 11.28
C ASP A 284 17.95 2.64 11.33
N GLN A 285 17.61 3.37 10.26
CA GLN A 285 17.67 4.83 10.19
C GLN A 285 16.33 5.50 10.54
N ALA A 286 15.57 6.01 9.56
CA ALA A 286 14.34 6.72 9.85
C ALA A 286 13.30 5.81 10.52
N CYS A 287 13.23 4.54 10.12
CA CYS A 287 12.38 3.56 10.78
C CYS A 287 12.79 3.31 12.25
N GLY A 288 14.10 3.32 12.53
CA GLY A 288 14.64 3.14 13.88
C GLY A 288 14.32 4.29 14.86
N LEU A 289 13.74 5.39 14.38
CA LEU A 289 13.22 6.45 15.25
C LEU A 289 11.93 6.06 15.97
N PHE A 290 11.16 5.16 15.37
CA PHE A 290 9.83 4.77 15.84
C PHE A 290 9.89 3.42 16.52
N ASN A 291 9.15 3.25 17.61
CA ASN A 291 8.92 1.94 18.18
C ASN A 291 7.79 1.20 17.43
N LYS A 292 7.62 -0.10 17.71
CA LYS A 292 6.59 -0.95 17.08
C LYS A 292 5.18 -0.33 17.13
N ALA A 293 4.75 0.16 18.29
CA ALA A 293 3.41 0.73 18.45
C ALA A 293 3.24 2.01 17.62
N GLU A 294 4.25 2.88 17.60
CA GLU A 294 4.28 4.10 16.80
C GLU A 294 4.22 3.79 15.29
N ILE A 295 4.94 2.77 14.82
CA ILE A 295 4.88 2.32 13.41
C ILE A 295 3.48 1.83 13.06
N LEU A 296 2.86 0.99 13.90
CA LEU A 296 1.51 0.49 13.66
C LEU A 296 0.48 1.63 13.64
N LEU A 297 0.63 2.64 14.49
CA LEU A 297 -0.22 3.83 14.49
C LEU A 297 -0.01 4.68 13.22
N LEU A 298 1.24 4.89 12.78
CA LEU A 298 1.55 5.62 11.55
C LEU A 298 1.02 4.90 10.31
N GLU A 299 1.20 3.59 10.23
CA GLU A 299 0.59 2.75 9.19
C GLU A 299 -0.94 2.88 9.22
N TRP A 300 -1.55 2.81 10.40
CA TRP A 300 -2.99 3.02 10.54
C TRP A 300 -3.45 4.40 10.06
N THR A 301 -2.66 5.47 10.25
CA THR A 301 -3.00 6.79 9.70
C THR A 301 -3.00 6.82 8.17
N ASP A 302 -2.08 6.09 7.52
CA ASP A 302 -2.09 5.93 6.07
C ASP A 302 -3.31 5.13 5.61
N ASP A 303 -3.64 4.04 6.33
CA ASP A 303 -4.78 3.19 6.02
C ASP A 303 -6.11 3.90 6.22
N LEU A 304 -6.25 4.72 7.26
CA LEU A 304 -7.41 5.58 7.48
C LEU A 304 -7.60 6.53 6.29
N GLU A 305 -6.53 7.18 5.82
CA GLU A 305 -6.60 8.09 4.68
C GLU A 305 -7.05 7.35 3.41
N VAL A 306 -6.45 6.19 3.13
CA VAL A 306 -6.82 5.37 1.96
C VAL A 306 -8.25 4.86 2.09
N PHE A 307 -8.65 4.36 3.25
CA PHE A 307 -9.99 3.84 3.50
C PHE A 307 -11.07 4.91 3.25
N VAL A 308 -10.89 6.11 3.81
CA VAL A 308 -11.86 7.19 3.68
C VAL A 308 -11.85 7.78 2.27
N LEU A 309 -10.68 8.10 1.72
CA LEU A 309 -10.58 8.88 0.47
C LEU A 309 -10.56 8.04 -0.81
N LYS A 310 -10.30 6.73 -0.73
CA LYS A 310 -10.06 5.87 -1.91
C LYS A 310 -10.70 4.48 -1.79
N GLY A 311 -10.96 3.99 -0.58
CA GLY A 311 -11.53 2.68 -0.29
C GLY A 311 -13.01 2.73 0.08
N TYR A 312 -13.46 1.79 0.92
CA TYR A 312 -14.89 1.58 1.24
C TYR A 312 -15.51 2.62 2.18
N GLY A 313 -14.75 3.63 2.65
CA GLY A 313 -15.25 4.64 3.59
C GLY A 313 -16.38 5.51 3.03
N LYS A 314 -16.50 5.65 1.70
CA LYS A 314 -17.62 6.32 1.03
C LYS A 314 -17.99 5.65 -0.29
N SER A 315 -19.27 5.70 -0.65
CA SER A 315 -19.78 5.01 -1.83
C SER A 315 -19.22 5.52 -3.16
N ILE A 316 -18.89 6.81 -3.25
CA ILE A 316 -18.31 7.39 -4.47
C ILE A 316 -16.99 6.72 -4.86
N ASN A 317 -16.20 6.27 -3.88
CA ASN A 317 -14.88 5.70 -4.10
C ASN A 317 -14.91 4.39 -4.90
N TYR A 318 -15.94 3.55 -4.70
CA TYR A 318 -16.11 2.32 -5.48
C TYR A 318 -17.09 2.48 -6.64
N ARG A 319 -18.05 3.41 -6.57
CA ARG A 319 -18.97 3.68 -7.69
C ARG A 319 -18.23 4.20 -8.93
N MET A 320 -17.17 4.98 -8.76
CA MET A 320 -16.36 5.42 -9.89
C MET A 320 -15.70 4.25 -10.65
N GLY A 321 -15.45 3.11 -10.01
CA GLY A 321 -14.87 1.92 -10.62
C GLY A 321 -15.87 1.00 -11.36
N ILE A 322 -17.16 1.35 -11.41
CA ILE A 322 -18.20 0.53 -12.06
C ILE A 322 -17.88 0.23 -13.54
N PRO A 323 -17.35 1.15 -14.37
CA PRO A 323 -17.00 0.84 -15.75
C PRO A 323 -16.02 -0.32 -15.88
N LEU A 324 -14.97 -0.36 -15.05
CA LEU A 324 -14.01 -1.47 -15.02
C LEU A 324 -14.67 -2.77 -14.56
N LEU A 325 -15.50 -2.71 -13.51
CA LEU A 325 -16.21 -3.91 -13.04
C LEU A 325 -17.12 -4.49 -14.12
N ARG A 326 -17.81 -3.62 -14.87
CA ARG A 326 -18.64 -4.04 -15.99
C ARG A 326 -17.81 -4.71 -17.08
N ASP A 327 -16.68 -4.13 -17.48
CA ASP A 327 -15.76 -4.70 -18.47
C ASP A 327 -15.26 -6.09 -18.06
N VAL A 328 -14.89 -6.26 -16.78
CA VAL A 328 -14.48 -7.57 -16.22
C VAL A 328 -15.60 -8.60 -16.24
N VAL A 329 -16.82 -8.24 -15.81
CA VAL A 329 -17.95 -9.18 -15.78
C VAL A 329 -18.39 -9.56 -17.20
N GLN A 330 -18.46 -8.59 -18.11
CA GLN A 330 -18.84 -8.85 -19.50
C GLN A 330 -17.83 -9.74 -20.22
N SER A 331 -16.53 -9.58 -19.99
CA SER A 331 -15.53 -10.47 -20.58
C SER A 331 -15.62 -11.90 -20.04
N MET A 332 -16.00 -12.07 -18.77
CA MET A 332 -16.30 -13.39 -18.21
C MET A 332 -17.54 -14.02 -18.88
N GLU A 333 -18.62 -13.27 -19.04
CA GLU A 333 -19.84 -13.74 -19.71
C GLU A 333 -19.55 -14.15 -21.17
N GLN A 334 -18.78 -13.35 -21.90
CA GLN A 334 -18.37 -13.64 -23.27
C GLN A 334 -17.54 -14.93 -23.36
N ALA A 335 -16.61 -15.14 -22.43
CA ALA A 335 -15.80 -16.35 -22.41
C ALA A 335 -16.63 -17.62 -22.11
N ILE A 336 -17.65 -17.52 -21.25
CA ILE A 336 -18.60 -18.61 -20.99
C ILE A 336 -19.36 -18.95 -22.27
N ILE A 337 -19.95 -17.96 -22.93
CA ILE A 337 -20.70 -18.17 -24.18
C ILE A 337 -19.81 -18.79 -25.26
N ALA A 338 -18.58 -18.29 -25.43
CA ALA A 338 -17.64 -18.83 -26.41
C ALA A 338 -17.33 -20.32 -26.16
N LYS A 339 -17.24 -20.72 -24.89
CA LYS A 339 -16.97 -22.12 -24.51
C LYS A 339 -18.17 -23.04 -24.70
N GLU A 340 -19.40 -22.54 -24.60
CA GLU A 340 -20.62 -23.33 -24.82
C GLU A 340 -20.88 -23.63 -26.31
N VAL A 341 -20.27 -22.85 -27.22
CA VAL A 341 -20.46 -22.99 -28.67
C VAL A 341 -19.37 -23.86 -29.33
N GLU A 342 -18.29 -24.17 -28.61
CA GLU A 342 -17.17 -25.05 -29.04
C GLU A 342 -17.49 -26.54 -28.85
#